data_AF-A0ABD0P4K1-F1
#
_entry.id   AF-A0ABD0P4K1-F1
#
_cell.length_a   1.000
_cell.length_b   1.000
_cell.length_c   1.000
_cell.angle_alpha   90.00
_cell.angle_beta   90.00
_cell.angle_gamma   90.00
#
_symmetry.space_group_name_H-M   'P 1'
#
loop_
_entity.id
_entity.type
_entity.pdbx_description
1 polymer ?
#
loop_
_entity_poly.entity_id
_entity_poly.type
_entity_poly.pdbx_seq_one_letter_code
_entity_poly.pdbx_strand_id
1 'polypeptide(L)'
;VRLYEWTAEKELRTECNHYNNIMALYLKTKGDFILVGDLMRSVLLLAYKPMEGSFEEIARDFNPNWMSAVEILDDDNFLGAENAFNLFVCQKD
;
A
#
# COMPACT_ATOMS: atom_id res chain seq x y z
N VAL A 1 -2.18 -4.45 6.83
CA VAL A 1 -1.71 -5.13 5.60
C VAL A 1 -0.85 -6.31 6.02
N ARG A 2 -1.04 -7.49 5.42
CA ARG A 2 -0.35 -8.72 5.82
C ARG A 2 0.14 -9.46 4.58
N LEU A 3 1.39 -9.91 4.61
CA LEU A 3 1.97 -10.79 3.59
C LEU A 3 1.84 -12.24 4.04
N TYR A 4 1.50 -13.11 3.11
CA TYR A 4 1.39 -14.54 3.33
C TYR A 4 2.30 -15.28 2.35
N GLU A 5 3.00 -16.28 2.85
CA GLU A 5 3.73 -17.24 2.04
C GLU A 5 2.93 -18.54 1.89
N TRP A 6 3.14 -19.22 0.77
CA TRP A 6 2.52 -20.50 0.46
C TRP A 6 3.45 -21.65 0.83
N THR A 7 3.03 -22.51 1.76
CA THR A 7 3.88 -23.60 2.28
C THR A 7 3.84 -24.85 1.39
N ALA A 8 4.78 -25.77 1.61
CA ALA A 8 4.80 -27.07 0.93
C ALA A 8 3.57 -27.92 1.26
N GLU A 9 3.00 -27.72 2.46
CA GLU A 9 1.78 -28.36 2.96
C GLU A 9 0.50 -27.76 2.38
N LYS A 10 0.61 -26.78 1.47
CA LYS A 10 -0.52 -26.04 0.88
C LYS A 10 -1.32 -25.21 1.88
N GLU A 11 -0.61 -24.56 2.80
CA GLU A 11 -1.19 -23.63 3.77
C GLU A 11 -0.64 -22.20 3.58
N LEU A 12 -1.39 -21.22 4.10
CA LEU A 12 -0.96 -19.83 4.15
C LEU A 12 -0.30 -19.55 5.49
N ARG A 13 1.00 -19.22 5.49
CA ARG A 13 1.73 -18.79 6.68
C ARG A 13 1.90 -17.27 6.65
N THR A 14 1.64 -16.61 7.77
CA THR A 14 1.85 -15.15 7.86
C THR A 14 3.34 -14.88 7.95
N GLU A 15 3.85 -14.09 7.01
CA GLU A 15 5.26 -13.72 6.96
C GLU A 15 5.51 -12.42 7.73
N CYS A 16 4.85 -11.33 7.30
CA CYS A 16 5.00 -10.02 7.93
C CYS A 16 3.71 -9.20 7.91
N ASN A 17 3.69 -8.14 8.72
CA ASN A 17 2.51 -7.31 8.96
C ASN A 17 2.89 -5.83 9.01
N HIS A 18 1.98 -4.98 8.52
CA HIS A 18 2.02 -3.55 8.69
C HIS A 18 0.67 -3.03 9.23
N TYR A 19 0.71 -2.36 10.39
CA TYR A 19 -0.46 -1.98 11.17
C TYR A 19 -0.81 -0.49 11.13
N ASN A 20 0.04 0.38 10.56
CA ASN A 20 -0.14 1.84 10.58
C ASN A 20 -1.14 2.33 9.52
N ASN A 21 -2.37 1.81 9.58
CA ASN A 21 -3.54 2.18 8.77
C ASN A 21 -4.77 2.26 9.70
N ILE A 22 -5.73 3.13 9.39
CA ILE A 22 -7.04 3.09 10.06
C ILE A 22 -7.82 1.90 9.52
N MET A 23 -7.92 1.81 8.20
CA MET A 23 -8.57 0.71 7.49
C MET A 23 -8.00 0.65 6.06
N ALA A 24 -7.10 -0.31 5.82
CA ALA A 24 -6.52 -0.52 4.49
C ALA A 24 -7.54 -1.22 3.58
N LEU A 25 -8.11 -0.49 2.62
CA LEU A 25 -9.18 -0.96 1.74
C LEU A 25 -8.69 -1.36 0.34
N TYR A 26 -7.64 -0.69 -0.15
CA TYR A 26 -7.15 -0.85 -1.52
C TYR A 26 -5.66 -1.20 -1.51
N LEU A 27 -5.26 -2.14 -2.37
CA LEU A 27 -3.87 -2.59 -2.52
C LEU A 27 -3.49 -2.70 -4.00
N LYS A 28 -2.30 -2.21 -4.32
CA LYS A 28 -1.65 -2.39 -5.63
C LYS A 28 -0.17 -2.70 -5.42
N THR A 29 0.43 -3.44 -6.35
CA THR A 29 1.83 -3.85 -6.25
C THR A 29 2.58 -3.55 -7.54
N LYS A 30 3.87 -3.21 -7.40
CA LYS A 30 4.81 -3.09 -8.52
C LYS A 30 6.21 -3.48 -8.02
N GLY A 31 6.69 -4.65 -8.43
CA GLY A 31 7.90 -5.23 -7.85
C GLY A 31 7.74 -5.41 -6.33
N ASP A 32 8.71 -4.91 -5.57
CA ASP A 32 8.70 -4.96 -4.10
C ASP A 32 7.87 -3.82 -3.46
N PHE A 33 7.32 -2.90 -4.25
CA PHE A 33 6.48 -1.80 -3.75
C PHE A 33 5.02 -2.22 -3.64
N ILE A 34 4.37 -1.73 -2.58
CA ILE A 34 2.95 -1.90 -2.30
C ILE A 34 2.34 -0.53 -2.03
N LEU A 35 1.41 -0.11 -2.88
CA LEU A 35 0.58 1.07 -2.66
C LEU A 35 -0.68 0.66 -1.89
N VAL A 36 -0.92 1.33 -0.77
CA VAL A 36 -2.03 1.08 0.14
C VAL A 36 -2.95 2.30 0.15
N GLY A 37 -4.22 2.12 -0.20
CA GLY A 37 -5.27 3.13 -0.01
C GLY A 37 -6.03 2.87 1.29
N ASP A 38 -5.98 3.85 2.21
CA ASP A 38 -6.68 3.82 3.49
C ASP A 38 -8.04 4.53 3.40
N LEU A 39 -9.00 4.16 4.24
CA LEU A 39 -10.33 4.79 4.29
C LEU A 39 -10.27 6.32 4.46
N MET A 40 -9.35 6.85 5.27
CA MET A 40 -9.30 8.28 5.59
C MET A 40 -7.88 8.88 5.67
N ARG A 41 -6.83 8.04 5.63
CA ARG A 41 -5.42 8.47 5.66
C ARG A 41 -4.76 8.43 4.29
N SER A 42 -5.53 8.72 3.24
CA SER A 42 -5.07 8.75 1.85
C SER A 42 -4.25 7.51 1.44
N VAL A 43 -3.08 7.70 0.83
CA VAL A 43 -2.22 6.65 0.29
C VAL A 43 -0.91 6.50 1.08
N LEU A 44 -0.44 5.27 1.16
CA LEU A 44 0.80 4.85 1.80
C LEU A 44 1.60 3.98 0.84
N LEU A 45 2.88 4.28 0.67
CA LEU A 45 3.82 3.44 -0.07
C LEU A 45 4.64 2.59 0.90
N LEU A 46 4.47 1.28 0.82
CA LEU A 46 5.30 0.29 1.50
C LEU A 46 6.30 -0.31 0.50
N ALA A 47 7.45 -0.74 1.01
CA ALA A 47 8.36 -1.64 0.31
C ALA A 47 8.57 -2.91 1.13
N TYR A 48 8.53 -4.07 0.48
CA TYR A 48 8.97 -5.31 1.10
C TYR A 48 10.50 -5.40 1.06
N LYS A 49 11.12 -5.81 2.17
CA LYS A 49 12.58 -6.01 2.31
C LYS A 49 12.87 -7.51 2.36
N PRO A 50 13.28 -8.15 1.24
CA PRO A 50 13.47 -9.61 1.20
C PRO A 50 14.51 -10.13 2.20
N MET A 51 15.54 -9.35 2.49
CA MET A 51 16.59 -9.74 3.45
C MET A 51 16.10 -9.70 4.91
N GLU A 52 15.11 -8.85 5.21
CA GLU A 52 14.56 -8.69 6.55
C GLU A 52 13.25 -9.46 6.75
N GLY A 53 12.61 -9.91 5.66
CA GLY A 53 11.29 -10.53 5.68
C GLY A 53 10.22 -9.59 6.26
N SER A 54 10.33 -8.28 5.99
CA SER A 54 9.52 -7.24 6.64
C SER A 54 9.03 -6.18 5.65
N PHE A 55 8.07 -5.36 6.07
CA PHE A 55 7.66 -4.16 5.35
C PHE A 55 8.33 -2.92 5.92
N GLU A 56 8.78 -2.03 5.03
CA GLU A 56 9.24 -0.67 5.34
C GLU A 56 8.23 0.35 4.80
N GLU A 57 7.86 1.35 5.61
CA GLU A 57 7.09 2.52 5.15
C GLU A 57 8.04 3.52 4.48
N ILE A 58 7.88 3.68 3.16
CA ILE A 58 8.77 4.54 2.34
C ILE A 58 8.28 5.98 2.32
N ALA A 59 6.99 6.17 2.07
CA ALA A 59 6.38 7.48 1.95
C ALA A 59 4.88 7.39 2.24
N ARG A 60 4.29 8.52 2.61
CA ARG A 60 2.86 8.65 2.91
C ARG A 60 2.35 10.00 2.47
N ASP A 61 1.17 10.02 1.85
CA ASP A 61 0.39 11.24 1.71
C ASP A 61 -0.31 11.56 3.04
N PHE A 62 0.01 12.71 3.62
CA PHE A 62 -0.54 13.14 4.91
C PHE A 62 -1.88 13.88 4.77
N ASN A 63 -2.39 14.06 3.54
CA ASN A 63 -3.72 14.62 3.33
C ASN A 63 -4.83 13.66 3.81
N PRO A 64 -5.93 14.17 4.40
CA PRO A 64 -7.03 13.33 4.86
C PRO A 64 -7.99 12.98 3.71
N ASN A 65 -7.49 12.30 2.67
CA ASN A 65 -8.31 11.86 1.53
C ASN A 65 -9.07 10.57 1.86
N TRP A 66 -10.37 10.55 1.53
CA TRP A 66 -11.22 9.38 1.71
C TRP A 66 -11.22 8.54 0.44
N MET A 67 -10.39 7.50 0.42
CA MET A 67 -10.07 6.80 -0.82
C MET A 67 -11.24 5.99 -1.37
N SER A 68 -11.37 5.99 -2.70
CA SER A 68 -12.33 5.17 -3.45
C SER A 68 -11.65 4.18 -4.40
N ALA A 69 -10.44 4.51 -4.89
CA ALA A 69 -9.56 3.62 -5.66
C ALA A 69 -8.10 4.14 -5.65
N VAL A 70 -7.14 3.26 -5.95
CA VAL A 70 -5.71 3.60 -6.13
C VAL A 70 -5.11 2.84 -7.30
N GLU A 71 -4.10 3.40 -7.95
CA GLU A 71 -3.32 2.74 -9.00
C GLU A 71 -1.84 3.19 -8.98
N ILE A 72 -0.93 2.28 -9.32
CA ILE A 72 0.49 2.62 -9.52
C ILE A 72 0.68 2.95 -11.00
N LEU A 73 1.11 4.19 -11.31
CA LEU A 73 1.34 4.61 -12.69
C LEU A 73 2.74 4.18 -13.16
N ASP A 74 3.76 4.51 -12.36
CA ASP A 74 5.15 4.14 -12.60
C ASP A 74 5.90 3.94 -11.26
N ASP A 75 7.24 4.00 -11.24
CA ASP A 75 8.03 3.73 -10.03
C ASP A 75 7.96 4.88 -9.00
N ASP A 76 7.63 6.09 -9.45
CA ASP A 76 7.64 7.29 -8.62
C ASP A 76 6.26 7.95 -8.51
N ASN A 77 5.30 7.65 -9.41
CA ASN A 77 3.98 8.27 -9.48
C ASN A 77 2.83 7.31 -9.14
N PHE A 78 1.94 7.76 -8.24
CA PHE A 78 0.82 6.99 -7.70
C PHE A 78 -0.49 7.75 -7.86
N LEU A 79 -1.49 7.15 -8.52
CA LEU A 79 -2.81 7.72 -8.74
C LEU A 79 -3.76 7.36 -7.60
N GLY A 80 -4.49 8.34 -7.09
CA GLY A 80 -5.57 8.18 -6.12
C GLY A 80 -6.88 8.77 -6.62
N ALA A 81 -7.99 8.11 -6.29
CA ALA A 81 -9.35 8.63 -6.42
C ALA A 81 -9.98 8.70 -5.03
N GLU A 82 -10.73 9.76 -4.75
CA GLU A 82 -11.35 10.00 -3.45
C GLU A 82 -12.87 10.24 -3.56
N ASN A 83 -13.57 10.24 -2.42
CA ASN A 83 -15.03 10.20 -2.37
C ASN A 83 -15.72 11.48 -2.87
N ALA A 84 -15.01 12.62 -2.92
CA ALA A 84 -15.54 13.85 -3.51
C ALA A 84 -15.38 13.93 -5.04
N PHE A 85 -15.20 12.77 -5.71
CA PHE A 85 -15.05 12.63 -7.16
C PHE A 85 -13.79 13.29 -7.74
N ASN A 86 -12.77 13.53 -6.91
CA ASN A 86 -11.48 14.07 -7.35
C ASN A 86 -10.49 12.94 -7.65
N LEU A 87 -9.55 13.25 -8.56
CA LEU A 87 -8.36 12.46 -8.85
C LEU A 87 -7.11 13.26 -8.47
N PHE A 88 -6.09 12.58 -7.95
CA PHE A 88 -4.82 13.19 -7.61
C PHE A 88 -3.67 12.22 -7.89
N VAL A 89 -2.46 12.76 -8.11
CA VAL A 89 -1.23 11.99 -8.22
C VAL A 89 -0.28 12.43 -7.11
N CYS A 90 0.25 11.47 -6.35
CA CYS A 90 1.35 11.67 -5.43
C CYS A 90 2.64 11.19 -6.09
N GLN A 91 3.73 11.91 -5.87
CA GLN A 91 5.06 11.53 -6.34
C GLN A 91 5.96 11.24 -5.13
N LYS A 92 6.85 10.27 -5.27
CA LYS A 92 7.93 10.01 -4.32
C LYS A 92 9.02 11.08 -4.50
N ASP A 93 9.31 11.85 -3.44
CA ASP A 93 10.43 12.81 -3.38
C ASP A 93 11.80 12.11 -3.27
#